data_AF-A0A9X5BGN6-F1
#
_entry.id   AF-A0A9X5BGN6-F1
#
_cell.length_a   1.000
_cell.length_b   1.000
_cell.length_c   1.000
_cell.angle_alpha   90.00
_cell.angle_beta   90.00
_cell.angle_gamma   90.00
#
_symmetry.space_group_name_H-M   'P 1'
#
loop_
_entity.id
_entity.type
_entity.pdbx_description
1 polymer ?
#
loop_
_entity_poly.entity_id
_entity_poly.type
_entity_poly.pdbx_seq_one_letter_code
_entity_poly.pdbx_strand_id
1 'polypeptide(L)'
;MENQFEVYQMRQTPETRHIRFRAYQTLLEKGIRVRKEDYERVYTGALCPQDTPEGVKEQLDRQPPRSFVGHSVSVSDVLVFYREGTVISYYVEKTGFTVIENFVDKESGSSGTAVSIDTINFHIEGKAGSWLAFDSIRLEGREFFLMEHETYGKEAAWVVVDGTGRLAVDHVRNGFDGEVRGKLEEYIRSSQPEAEGCSKEETRRKPVPAEPERTHTCQKETKLHQIESGTDTPTPDNWQKYMENGEYLRSAESSGEQNYNLIDGRKNNGYKSPSAVNSMPPKKKPQGRPSVLAKLHKKQAEIAKRSGEKRAAGGGRK
;
A
#
# COMPACT_ATOMS: atom_id res chain seq x y z
N MET A 1 7.91 4.97 7.86
CA MET A 1 6.47 4.93 8.21
C MET A 1 6.30 3.98 9.38
N GLU A 2 5.54 4.35 10.39
CA GLU A 2 5.25 3.49 11.53
C GLU A 2 4.20 2.44 11.14
N ASN A 3 4.32 1.22 11.67
CA ASN A 3 3.34 0.17 11.43
C ASN A 3 2.08 0.48 12.22
N GLN A 4 1.00 0.81 11.52
CA GLN A 4 -0.28 1.19 12.12
C GLN A 4 -1.45 0.63 11.32
N PHE A 5 -2.64 0.65 11.91
CA PHE A 5 -3.88 0.32 11.23
C PHE A 5 -4.97 1.34 11.53
N GLU A 6 -5.90 1.48 10.60
CA GLU A 6 -7.07 2.32 10.71
C GLU A 6 -8.34 1.51 10.47
N VAL A 7 -9.43 1.94 11.11
CA VAL A 7 -10.76 1.36 10.94
C VAL A 7 -11.68 2.41 10.35
N TYR A 8 -12.30 2.07 9.23
CA TYR A 8 -13.26 2.90 8.51
C TYR A 8 -14.64 2.25 8.56
N GLN A 9 -15.65 3.00 9.00
CA GLN A 9 -17.04 2.57 9.05
C GLN A 9 -17.88 3.35 8.06
N MET A 10 -18.82 2.68 7.42
CA MET A 10 -19.67 3.31 6.42
C MET A 10 -20.58 4.36 7.07
N ARG A 11 -20.63 5.56 6.48
CA ARG A 11 -21.44 6.67 7.02
C ARG A 11 -22.91 6.32 6.99
N GLN A 12 -23.65 6.76 8.02
CA GLN A 12 -25.08 6.44 8.12
C GLN A 12 -25.97 7.41 7.32
N THR A 13 -25.65 7.68 6.05
CA THR A 13 -26.43 8.60 5.20
C THR A 13 -27.43 7.86 4.29
N PRO A 14 -28.54 8.50 3.85
CA PRO A 14 -29.51 7.87 2.95
C PRO A 14 -28.88 7.29 1.68
N GLU A 15 -27.83 7.92 1.18
CA GLU A 15 -27.10 7.56 -0.03
C GLU A 15 -26.41 6.21 0.14
N THR A 16 -25.78 5.93 1.29
CA THR A 16 -25.08 4.65 1.52
C THR A 16 -26.02 3.50 1.89
N ARG A 17 -27.31 3.76 2.12
CA ARG A 17 -28.25 2.73 2.63
C ARG A 17 -28.34 1.48 1.76
N HIS A 18 -28.18 1.62 0.46
CA HIS A 18 -28.28 0.51 -0.50
C HIS A 18 -27.03 -0.39 -0.54
N ILE A 19 -25.90 0.08 0.01
CA ILE A 19 -24.59 -0.60 0.01
C ILE A 19 -24.19 -1.16 1.38
N ARG A 20 -24.80 -0.69 2.48
CA ARG A 20 -24.56 -1.20 3.83
C ARG A 20 -24.80 -2.71 3.96
N PHE A 21 -23.91 -3.37 4.68
CA PHE A 21 -23.98 -4.82 4.96
C PHE A 21 -24.12 -5.69 3.70
N ARG A 22 -23.52 -5.25 2.58
CA ARG A 22 -23.41 -6.06 1.36
C ARG A 22 -22.06 -6.73 1.28
N ALA A 23 -22.02 -7.92 0.68
CA ALA A 23 -20.74 -8.54 0.33
C ALA A 23 -20.07 -7.72 -0.77
N TYR A 24 -18.74 -7.76 -0.83
CA TYR A 24 -18.00 -6.99 -1.83
C TYR A 24 -18.39 -7.42 -3.26
N GLN A 25 -18.59 -8.73 -3.46
CA GLN A 25 -19.06 -9.29 -4.74
C GLN A 25 -20.37 -8.65 -5.24
N THR A 26 -21.33 -8.40 -4.35
CA THR A 26 -22.60 -7.77 -4.71
C THR A 26 -22.42 -6.30 -5.12
N LEU A 27 -21.42 -5.62 -4.57
CA LEU A 27 -21.08 -4.25 -4.98
C LEU A 27 -20.49 -4.25 -6.40
N LEU A 28 -19.59 -5.20 -6.70
CA LEU A 28 -19.02 -5.38 -8.03
C LEU A 28 -20.07 -5.67 -9.09
N GLU A 29 -21.00 -6.61 -8.83
CA GLU A 29 -22.10 -6.95 -9.75
C GLU A 29 -23.01 -5.75 -10.07
N LYS A 30 -23.14 -4.81 -9.13
CA LYS A 30 -23.92 -3.58 -9.29
C LYS A 30 -23.11 -2.42 -9.86
N GLY A 31 -21.81 -2.61 -10.14
CA GLY A 31 -20.90 -1.56 -10.59
C GLY A 31 -20.64 -0.48 -9.53
N ILE A 32 -20.85 -0.79 -8.26
CA ILE A 32 -20.63 0.14 -7.15
C ILE A 32 -19.21 -0.04 -6.63
N ARG A 33 -18.44 1.05 -6.63
CA ARG A 33 -17.08 1.07 -6.09
C ARG A 33 -17.09 1.48 -4.63
N VAL A 34 -16.25 0.85 -3.81
CA VAL A 34 -16.02 1.23 -2.41
C VAL A 34 -15.09 2.44 -2.39
N ARG A 35 -15.58 3.60 -1.94
CA ARG A 35 -14.81 4.85 -1.93
C ARG A 35 -14.60 5.33 -0.50
N LYS A 36 -13.48 6.01 -0.22
CA LYS A 36 -13.19 6.53 1.12
C LYS A 36 -14.22 7.56 1.59
N GLU A 37 -14.78 8.35 0.68
CA GLU A 37 -15.75 9.43 0.97
C GLU A 37 -17.06 8.93 1.60
N ASP A 38 -17.44 7.68 1.31
CA ASP A 38 -18.63 7.03 1.86
C ASP A 38 -18.41 6.50 3.29
N TYR A 39 -17.18 6.63 3.79
CA TYR A 39 -16.71 6.09 5.05
C TYR A 39 -16.21 7.17 5.99
N GLU A 40 -16.20 6.84 7.27
CA GLU A 40 -15.66 7.67 8.35
C GLU A 40 -14.61 6.86 9.10
N ARG A 41 -13.44 7.46 9.34
CA ARG A 41 -12.38 6.84 10.13
C ARG A 41 -12.76 6.92 11.60
N VAL A 42 -13.02 5.77 12.23
CA VAL A 42 -13.48 5.67 13.62
C VAL A 42 -12.39 5.34 14.62
N TYR A 43 -11.26 4.81 14.14
CA TYR A 43 -10.14 4.40 14.99
C TYR A 43 -8.81 4.34 14.22
N THR A 44 -7.72 4.63 14.93
CA THR A 44 -6.33 4.43 14.50
C THR A 44 -5.57 3.76 15.63
N GLY A 45 -4.80 2.72 15.33
CA GLY A 45 -4.02 1.96 16.32
C GLY A 45 -2.67 1.50 15.77
N ALA A 46 -1.76 1.14 16.67
CA ALA A 46 -0.47 0.55 16.31
C ALA A 46 -0.66 -0.90 15.82
N LEU A 47 0.19 -1.32 14.87
CA LEU A 47 0.10 -2.65 14.26
C LEU A 47 1.42 -3.40 14.45
N CYS A 48 1.37 -4.62 15.00
CA CYS A 48 2.54 -5.48 15.06
C CYS A 48 2.75 -6.19 13.71
N PRO A 49 4.01 -6.49 13.31
CA PRO A 49 4.29 -7.17 12.05
C PRO A 49 3.57 -8.52 11.90
N GLN A 50 3.39 -9.25 13.01
CA GLN A 50 2.70 -10.55 13.03
C GLN A 50 1.17 -10.47 13.07
N ASP A 51 0.57 -9.29 13.22
CA ASP A 51 -0.88 -9.20 13.35
C ASP A 51 -1.56 -9.59 12.03
N THR A 52 -2.80 -10.05 12.08
CA THR A 52 -3.62 -10.31 10.90
C THR A 52 -4.91 -9.49 10.99
N PRO A 53 -5.61 -9.21 9.88
CA PRO A 53 -6.91 -8.54 9.94
C PRO A 53 -7.91 -9.29 10.82
N GLU A 54 -7.87 -10.63 10.84
CA GLU A 54 -8.65 -11.46 11.77
C GLU A 54 -8.27 -11.17 13.22
N GLY A 55 -6.97 -11.15 13.53
CA GLY A 55 -6.46 -10.93 14.89
C GLY A 55 -6.81 -9.53 15.41
N VAL A 56 -6.65 -8.51 14.57
CA VAL A 56 -7.02 -7.12 14.90
C VAL A 56 -8.52 -7.01 15.13
N LYS A 57 -9.34 -7.62 14.25
CA LYS A 57 -10.80 -7.64 14.44
C LYS A 57 -11.18 -8.32 15.76
N GLU A 58 -10.60 -9.49 16.05
CA GLU A 58 -10.87 -10.21 17.30
C GLU A 58 -10.45 -9.38 18.52
N GLN A 59 -9.32 -8.68 18.46
CA GLN A 59 -8.86 -7.81 19.54
C GLN A 59 -9.85 -6.66 19.78
N LEU A 60 -10.31 -5.98 18.72
CA LEU A 60 -11.30 -4.91 18.82
C LEU A 60 -12.64 -5.41 19.36
N ASP A 61 -13.06 -6.62 18.97
CA ASP A 61 -14.30 -7.23 19.45
C ASP A 61 -14.21 -7.65 20.94
N ARG A 62 -13.03 -8.10 21.40
CA ARG A 62 -12.79 -8.50 22.80
C ARG A 62 -12.71 -7.30 23.74
N GLN A 63 -11.90 -6.31 23.36
CA GLN A 63 -11.66 -5.11 24.17
C GLN A 63 -11.50 -3.89 23.26
N PRO A 64 -12.61 -3.23 22.88
CA PRO A 64 -12.54 -2.02 22.09
C PRO A 64 -11.84 -0.91 22.91
N PRO A 65 -10.82 -0.25 22.34
CA PRO A 65 -10.17 0.89 22.99
C PRO A 65 -11.16 2.01 23.28
N ARG A 66 -10.89 2.82 24.32
CA ARG A 66 -11.76 3.96 24.67
C ARG A 66 -11.88 5.01 23.56
N SER A 67 -10.88 5.10 22.69
CA SER A 67 -10.86 5.99 21.52
C SER A 67 -11.60 5.42 20.31
N PHE A 68 -12.15 4.21 20.39
CA PHE A 68 -12.94 3.62 19.32
C PHE A 68 -14.34 4.25 19.32
N VAL A 69 -14.59 5.16 18.37
CA VAL A 69 -15.85 5.92 18.26
C VAL A 69 -16.71 5.32 17.14
N GLY A 70 -17.27 4.13 17.37
CA GLY A 70 -18.02 3.41 16.34
C GLY A 70 -18.72 2.15 16.87
N HIS A 71 -19.28 1.34 15.96
CA HIS A 71 -19.83 0.03 16.30
C HIS A 71 -18.79 -1.10 16.20
N SER A 72 -19.07 -2.29 16.70
CA SER A 72 -18.20 -3.46 16.48
C SER A 72 -17.94 -3.68 14.99
N VAL A 73 -16.73 -4.11 14.64
CA VAL A 73 -16.31 -4.28 13.24
C VAL A 73 -17.16 -5.35 12.57
N SER A 74 -17.83 -5.00 11.48
CA SER A 74 -18.87 -5.79 10.83
C SER A 74 -18.80 -5.70 9.30
N VAL A 75 -19.65 -6.48 8.61
CA VAL A 75 -19.70 -6.48 7.14
C VAL A 75 -19.89 -5.06 6.63
N SER A 76 -19.17 -4.70 5.57
CA SER A 76 -19.09 -3.36 4.96
C SER A 76 -18.15 -2.36 5.60
N ASP A 77 -17.53 -2.68 6.74
CA ASP A 77 -16.42 -1.88 7.26
C ASP A 77 -15.12 -2.16 6.49
N VAL A 78 -14.12 -1.28 6.64
CA VAL A 78 -12.81 -1.45 6.01
C VAL A 78 -11.70 -1.28 7.05
N LEU A 79 -10.75 -2.21 7.07
CA LEU A 79 -9.51 -2.12 7.84
C LEU A 79 -8.37 -1.74 6.90
N VAL A 80 -7.59 -0.73 7.25
CA VAL A 80 -6.46 -0.28 6.44
C VAL A 80 -5.19 -0.51 7.22
N PHE A 81 -4.28 -1.29 6.68
CA PHE A 81 -3.01 -1.67 7.31
C PHE A 81 -1.87 -0.93 6.61
N TYR A 82 -1.03 -0.27 7.40
CA TYR A 82 0.18 0.38 6.97
C TYR A 82 1.36 -0.47 7.48
N ARG A 83 2.03 -1.19 6.59
CA ARG A 83 3.15 -2.09 6.93
C ARG A 83 4.30 -1.92 5.96
N GLU A 84 5.50 -1.63 6.48
CA GLU A 84 6.74 -1.62 5.67
C GLU A 84 6.64 -0.73 4.41
N GLY A 85 5.89 0.37 4.49
CA GLY A 85 5.66 1.28 3.34
C GLY A 85 4.57 0.82 2.36
N THR A 86 3.92 -0.31 2.62
CA THR A 86 2.76 -0.81 1.87
C THR A 86 1.47 -0.50 2.62
N VAL A 87 0.45 -0.06 1.89
CA VAL A 87 -0.91 0.12 2.40
C VAL A 87 -1.80 -0.97 1.82
N ILE A 88 -2.44 -1.75 2.69
CA ILE A 88 -3.38 -2.81 2.30
C ILE A 88 -4.73 -2.50 2.92
N SER A 89 -5.78 -2.48 2.11
CA SER A 89 -7.15 -2.25 2.57
C SER A 89 -7.95 -3.54 2.51
N TYR A 90 -8.61 -3.87 3.60
CA TYR A 90 -9.38 -5.10 3.80
C TYR A 90 -10.84 -4.74 4.02
N TYR A 91 -11.68 -5.04 3.03
CA TYR A 91 -13.13 -4.99 3.18
C TYR A 91 -13.61 -6.15 4.05
N VAL A 92 -14.38 -5.85 5.09
CA VAL A 92 -14.88 -6.84 6.03
C VAL A 92 -16.08 -7.56 5.42
N GLU A 93 -15.96 -8.88 5.28
CA GLU A 93 -17.03 -9.76 4.84
C GLU A 93 -17.59 -10.59 6.01
N LYS A 94 -18.64 -11.37 5.72
CA LYS A 94 -19.32 -12.18 6.74
C LYS A 94 -18.39 -13.22 7.38
N THR A 95 -17.48 -13.80 6.60
CA THR A 95 -16.64 -14.93 7.01
C THR A 95 -15.15 -14.69 6.77
N GLY A 96 -14.74 -13.46 6.45
CA GLY A 96 -13.36 -13.15 6.12
C GLY A 96 -13.19 -11.71 5.66
N PHE A 97 -12.14 -11.48 4.89
CA PHE A 97 -11.80 -10.17 4.35
C PHE A 97 -11.50 -10.27 2.86
N THR A 98 -11.88 -9.23 2.12
CA THR A 98 -11.51 -9.07 0.71
C THR A 98 -10.52 -7.93 0.60
N VAL A 99 -9.37 -8.17 -0.01
CA VAL A 99 -8.42 -7.10 -0.30
C VAL A 99 -9.02 -6.19 -1.37
N ILE A 100 -9.10 -4.90 -1.07
CA ILE A 100 -9.57 -3.88 -1.98
C ILE A 100 -8.43 -2.92 -2.31
N GLU A 101 -8.33 -2.56 -3.58
CA GLU A 101 -7.32 -1.62 -4.07
C GLU A 101 -7.84 -0.18 -3.98
N ASN A 102 -6.92 0.78 -3.82
CA ASN A 102 -7.18 2.21 -3.89
C ASN A 102 -8.25 2.75 -2.93
N PHE A 103 -8.43 2.11 -1.76
CA PHE A 103 -9.36 2.62 -0.74
C PHE A 103 -8.79 3.81 0.05
N VAL A 104 -7.47 3.82 0.30
CA VAL A 104 -6.77 4.98 0.86
C VAL A 104 -5.56 5.29 -0.01
N ASP A 105 -5.47 6.54 -0.47
CA ASP A 105 -4.29 7.05 -1.17
C ASP A 105 -3.06 6.95 -0.25
N LYS A 106 -1.91 6.52 -0.78
CA LYS A 106 -0.65 6.25 -0.03
C LYS A 106 -0.04 7.46 0.70
N GLU A 107 -0.78 8.55 0.85
CA GLU A 107 -0.25 9.92 1.01
C GLU A 107 -0.61 10.55 2.36
N SER A 108 -1.36 9.84 3.20
CA SER A 108 -1.77 10.36 4.52
C SER A 108 -0.65 10.35 5.58
N GLY A 109 0.59 10.08 5.18
CA GLY A 109 1.78 10.05 6.05
C GLY A 109 2.78 11.18 5.75
N SER A 110 2.37 12.44 5.92
CA SER A 110 3.25 13.61 6.13
C SER A 110 4.31 13.91 5.05
N SER A 111 3.91 14.67 4.01
CA SER A 111 4.53 15.96 3.61
C SER A 111 4.17 16.32 2.17
N GLY A 112 2.92 16.73 1.92
CA GLY A 112 2.53 17.43 0.68
C GLY A 112 2.65 16.66 -0.64
N THR A 113 3.18 15.43 -0.67
CA THR A 113 3.31 14.63 -1.88
C THR A 113 2.03 13.86 -2.14
N ALA A 114 1.27 14.29 -3.15
CA ALA A 114 0.05 13.69 -3.68
C ALA A 114 0.23 12.77 -4.91
N VAL A 115 1.46 12.44 -5.32
CA VAL A 115 1.74 11.44 -6.36
C VAL A 115 2.99 10.64 -5.98
N SER A 116 2.95 9.32 -6.22
CA SER A 116 4.04 8.39 -6.03
C SER A 116 4.23 7.51 -7.27
N ILE A 117 5.34 6.79 -7.38
CA ILE A 117 5.60 5.91 -8.53
C ILE A 117 4.57 4.77 -8.65
N ASP A 118 3.95 4.36 -7.54
CA ASP A 118 2.91 3.32 -7.53
C ASP A 118 1.50 3.89 -7.73
N THR A 119 1.38 5.20 -8.02
CA THR A 119 0.07 5.86 -8.14
C THR A 119 -0.65 5.38 -9.39
N ILE A 120 -1.87 4.86 -9.21
CA ILE A 120 -2.79 4.42 -10.27
C ILE A 120 -4.14 5.14 -10.11
N ASN A 121 -4.96 5.16 -11.16
CA ASN A 121 -6.27 5.82 -11.21
C ASN A 121 -6.25 7.32 -10.83
N PHE A 122 -5.13 7.99 -11.05
CA PHE A 122 -4.96 9.41 -10.71
C PHE A 122 -5.73 10.30 -11.68
N HIS A 123 -6.41 11.32 -11.14
CA HIS A 123 -7.14 12.29 -11.94
C HIS A 123 -6.37 13.60 -11.95
N ILE A 124 -5.92 14.02 -13.13
CA ILE A 124 -5.14 15.24 -13.30
C ILE A 124 -6.10 16.38 -13.61
N GLU A 125 -5.98 17.50 -12.90
CA GLU A 125 -6.82 18.67 -13.12
C GLU A 125 -6.71 19.17 -14.58
N GLY A 126 -7.86 19.35 -15.23
CA GLY A 126 -7.92 19.77 -16.64
C GLY A 126 -7.65 18.65 -17.66
N LYS A 127 -7.42 17.40 -17.22
CA LYS A 127 -7.29 16.23 -18.10
C LYS A 127 -8.41 15.23 -17.83
N ALA A 128 -9.00 14.73 -18.91
CA ALA A 128 -10.00 13.67 -18.81
C ALA A 128 -9.31 12.31 -18.60
N GLY A 129 -10.00 11.42 -17.89
CA GLY A 129 -9.57 10.03 -17.69
C GLY A 129 -8.70 9.81 -16.46
N SER A 130 -8.29 8.55 -16.32
CA SER A 130 -7.44 8.05 -15.26
C SER A 130 -6.00 7.90 -15.76
N TRP A 131 -5.05 8.22 -14.89
CA TRP A 131 -3.62 8.22 -15.20
C TRP A 131 -2.87 7.39 -14.15
N LEU A 132 -1.79 6.73 -14.57
CA LEU A 132 -0.88 6.01 -13.68
C LEU A 132 0.53 6.60 -13.79
N ALA A 133 1.25 6.66 -12.68
CA ALA A 133 2.67 7.00 -12.69
C ALA A 133 3.48 5.76 -13.12
N PHE A 134 4.44 5.93 -14.02
CA PHE A 134 5.29 4.82 -14.46
C PHE A 134 6.78 5.15 -14.53
N ASP A 135 7.14 6.43 -14.43
CA ASP A 135 8.53 6.89 -14.35
C ASP A 135 8.62 8.13 -13.45
N SER A 136 9.78 8.38 -12.85
CA SER A 136 10.00 9.55 -11.98
C SER A 136 11.38 10.16 -12.14
N ILE A 137 11.47 11.45 -11.85
CA ILE A 137 12.73 12.20 -11.83
C ILE A 137 12.77 13.14 -10.63
N ARG A 138 13.96 13.34 -10.07
CA ARG A 138 14.22 14.36 -9.05
C ARG A 138 15.03 15.50 -9.64
N LEU A 139 14.50 16.72 -9.57
CA LEU A 139 15.12 17.96 -10.03
C LEU A 139 15.05 19.01 -8.92
N GLU A 140 16.20 19.61 -8.57
CA GLU A 140 16.31 20.62 -7.49
C GLU A 140 15.67 20.20 -6.15
N GLY A 141 15.70 18.89 -5.82
CA GLY A 141 15.11 18.35 -4.61
C GLY A 141 13.58 18.16 -4.66
N ARG A 142 12.94 18.46 -5.80
CA ARG A 142 11.52 18.16 -6.06
C ARG A 142 11.38 16.93 -6.94
N GLU A 143 10.37 16.12 -6.67
CA GLU A 143 10.08 14.91 -7.44
C GLU A 143 8.95 15.19 -8.44
N PHE A 144 9.11 14.64 -9.64
CA PHE A 144 8.16 14.72 -10.73
C PHE A 144 7.89 13.32 -11.26
N PHE A 145 6.65 13.09 -11.68
CA PHE A 145 6.18 11.79 -12.13
C PHE A 145 5.64 11.89 -13.55
N LEU A 146 6.07 10.96 -14.39
CA LEU A 146 5.55 10.79 -15.74
C LEU A 146 4.32 9.88 -15.68
N MET A 147 3.24 10.39 -16.23
CA MET A 147 1.92 9.80 -16.13
C MET A 147 1.49 9.25 -17.50
N GLU A 148 1.07 8.00 -17.52
CA GLU A 148 0.48 7.33 -18.67
C GLU A 148 -1.05 7.24 -18.49
N HIS A 149 -1.79 7.46 -19.57
CA HIS A 149 -3.25 7.34 -19.52
C HIS A 149 -3.63 5.86 -19.44
N GLU A 150 -4.44 5.44 -18.47
CA GLU A 150 -4.70 4.00 -18.27
C GLU A 150 -5.47 3.33 -19.42
N THR A 151 -6.44 4.04 -20.02
CA THR A 151 -7.23 3.51 -21.15
C THR A 151 -6.50 3.55 -22.50
N TYR A 152 -5.78 4.63 -22.79
CA TYR A 152 -5.16 4.85 -24.08
C TYR A 152 -3.67 4.44 -24.10
N GLY A 153 -3.06 4.23 -22.94
CA GLY A 153 -1.66 3.86 -22.79
C GLY A 153 -0.75 4.78 -23.61
N LYS A 154 0.05 4.14 -24.48
CA LYS A 154 1.02 4.78 -25.39
C LYS A 154 0.40 5.56 -26.54
N GLU A 155 -0.91 5.38 -26.81
CA GLU A 155 -1.62 6.14 -27.84
C GLU A 155 -1.94 7.57 -27.38
N ALA A 156 -1.98 7.80 -26.06
CA ALA A 156 -2.07 9.12 -25.49
C ALA A 156 -0.66 9.70 -25.24
N ALA A 157 -0.52 11.01 -25.36
CA ALA A 157 0.70 11.67 -24.90
C ALA A 157 0.78 11.58 -23.38
N TRP A 158 1.97 11.29 -22.87
CA TRP A 158 2.24 11.31 -21.45
C TRP A 158 2.19 12.74 -20.91
N VAL A 159 2.01 12.87 -19.61
CA VAL A 159 2.01 14.15 -18.91
C VAL A 159 2.88 14.06 -17.68
N VAL A 160 3.49 15.17 -17.26
CA VAL A 160 4.32 15.20 -16.06
C VAL A 160 3.62 16.00 -14.98
N VAL A 161 3.52 15.40 -13.79
CA VAL A 161 2.98 16.03 -12.60
C VAL A 161 4.06 16.20 -11.54
N ASP A 162 3.93 17.21 -10.70
CA ASP A 162 4.77 17.35 -9.52
C ASP A 162 4.36 16.38 -8.42
N GLY A 163 5.19 16.29 -7.38
CA GLY A 163 4.89 15.49 -6.21
C GLY A 163 3.55 15.81 -5.58
N THR A 164 2.98 17.01 -5.75
CA THR A 164 1.66 17.41 -5.22
C THR A 164 0.49 17.09 -6.15
N GLY A 165 0.76 16.51 -7.32
CA GLY A 165 -0.26 16.16 -8.31
C GLY A 165 -0.63 17.28 -9.28
N ARG A 166 0.09 18.42 -9.27
CA ARG A 166 -0.14 19.51 -10.22
C ARG A 166 0.55 19.21 -11.55
N LEU A 167 -0.11 19.55 -12.64
CA LEU A 167 0.45 19.42 -13.98
C LEU A 167 1.64 20.38 -14.17
N ALA A 168 2.82 19.81 -14.41
CA ALA A 168 4.04 20.57 -14.69
C ALA A 168 4.32 20.67 -16.20
N VAL A 169 4.16 19.57 -16.94
CA VAL A 169 4.39 19.53 -18.40
C VAL A 169 3.33 18.68 -19.09
N ASP A 170 2.83 19.17 -20.21
CA ASP A 170 1.83 18.49 -21.04
C ASP A 170 2.42 18.01 -22.38
N HIS A 171 1.77 17.04 -23.02
CA HIS A 171 2.11 16.49 -24.34
C HIS A 171 3.53 15.89 -24.46
N VAL A 172 3.95 15.08 -23.49
CA VAL A 172 5.26 14.41 -23.48
C VAL A 172 5.20 13.11 -24.30
N ARG A 173 6.18 12.90 -25.19
CA ARG A 173 6.32 11.65 -25.96
C ARG A 173 7.64 10.91 -25.76
N ASN A 174 8.66 11.60 -25.28
CA ASN A 174 10.03 11.07 -25.16
C ASN A 174 10.49 10.96 -23.70
N GLY A 175 9.55 10.95 -22.74
CA GLY A 175 9.86 10.93 -21.31
C GLY A 175 10.63 12.16 -20.85
N PHE A 176 11.56 11.99 -19.91
CA PHE A 176 12.36 13.07 -19.33
C PHE A 176 13.57 13.47 -20.18
N ASP A 177 13.32 13.84 -21.44
CA ASP A 177 14.34 14.37 -22.35
C ASP A 177 14.78 15.80 -21.96
N GLY A 178 15.74 16.35 -22.71
CA GLY A 178 16.27 17.69 -22.43
C GLY A 178 15.22 18.81 -22.54
N GLU A 179 14.22 18.65 -23.40
CA GLU A 179 13.13 19.63 -23.55
C GLU A 179 12.21 19.62 -22.34
N VAL A 180 11.78 18.43 -21.91
CA VAL A 180 10.94 18.26 -20.72
C VAL A 180 11.68 18.71 -19.46
N ARG A 181 12.97 18.38 -19.33
CA ARG A 181 13.80 18.84 -18.21
C ARG A 181 13.88 20.36 -18.15
N GLY A 182 14.10 21.03 -19.30
CA GLY A 182 14.11 22.50 -19.36
C GLY A 182 12.79 23.12 -18.91
N LYS A 183 11.65 22.55 -19.34
CA LYS A 183 10.31 22.99 -18.90
C LYS A 183 10.08 22.76 -17.40
N LEU A 184 10.59 21.65 -16.85
CA LEU A 184 10.51 21.37 -15.41
C LEU A 184 11.36 22.32 -14.59
N GLU A 185 12.58 22.64 -15.03
CA GLU A 185 13.42 23.67 -14.39
C GLU A 185 12.75 25.04 -14.43
N GLU A 186 12.10 25.40 -15.55
CA GLU A 186 11.29 26.61 -15.64
C GLU A 186 10.11 26.58 -14.66
N TYR A 187 9.39 25.46 -14.57
CA TYR A 187 8.29 25.25 -13.62
C TYR A 187 8.75 25.44 -12.17
N ILE A 188 9.91 24.87 -11.79
CA ILE A 188 10.49 25.03 -10.44
C ILE A 188 10.80 26.50 -10.16
N ARG A 189 11.42 27.19 -11.12
CA ARG A 189 11.76 28.62 -10.99
C ARG A 189 10.52 29.50 -10.85
N SER A 190 9.47 29.24 -11.64
CA SER A 190 8.21 29.99 -11.57
C SER A 190 7.38 29.73 -10.30
N SER A 191 7.64 28.62 -9.61
CA SER A 191 6.89 28.19 -8.41
C SER A 191 7.59 28.53 -7.10
N GLN A 192 8.73 29.24 -7.13
CA GLN A 192 9.31 29.84 -5.93
C GLN A 192 8.64 31.20 -5.64
N PRO A 193 8.14 31.45 -4.43
CA PRO A 193 7.64 32.77 -4.06
C PRO A 193 8.83 33.74 -4.01
N GLU A 194 8.73 34.77 -4.86
CA GLU A 194 9.64 35.91 -4.95
C GLU A 194 10.05 36.44 -3.56
N ALA A 195 11.28 36.12 -3.15
CA ALA A 195 12.07 37.03 -2.33
C ALA A 195 12.88 37.89 -3.30
N GLU A 196 12.37 39.11 -3.52
CA GLU A 196 13.07 40.28 -4.04
C GLU A 196 13.48 40.27 -5.53
N GLY A 197 12.55 40.75 -6.37
CA GLY A 197 12.75 41.87 -7.29
C GLY A 197 13.99 41.88 -8.20
N CYS A 198 13.79 41.60 -9.49
CA CYS A 198 14.50 42.31 -10.55
C CYS A 198 13.73 42.25 -11.87
N SER A 199 13.27 43.41 -12.31
CA SER A 199 12.63 43.69 -13.60
C SER A 199 13.40 43.10 -14.78
N LYS A 200 12.75 42.24 -15.57
CA LYS A 200 13.15 42.00 -16.97
C LYS A 200 12.26 42.83 -17.88
N GLU A 201 12.76 44.01 -18.24
CA GLU A 201 12.25 44.76 -19.38
C GLU A 201 12.82 44.13 -20.65
N GLU A 202 11.91 43.64 -21.48
CA GLU A 202 12.17 43.14 -22.81
C GLU A 202 12.42 44.32 -23.76
N THR A 203 13.62 44.46 -24.29
CA THR A 203 13.82 45.17 -25.57
C THR A 203 14.47 44.24 -26.58
N ARG A 204 13.57 43.59 -27.30
CA ARG A 204 13.69 42.99 -28.62
C ARG A 204 14.50 43.87 -29.59
N ARG A 205 15.62 43.37 -30.14
CA ARG A 205 16.11 43.78 -31.47
C ARG A 205 16.55 42.54 -32.28
N LYS A 206 15.91 42.36 -33.44
CA LYS A 206 16.28 41.40 -34.50
C LYS A 206 17.37 41.99 -35.44
N PRO A 207 18.02 41.17 -36.30
CA PRO A 207 19.33 41.47 -36.91
C PRO A 207 19.34 41.70 -38.46
N VAL A 208 20.55 42.03 -38.98
CA VAL A 208 21.13 41.85 -40.38
C VAL A 208 21.03 43.07 -41.36
N PRO A 209 21.90 43.32 -42.40
CA PRO A 209 23.24 42.80 -42.88
C PRO A 209 24.35 43.85 -43.26
N ALA A 210 25.59 43.35 -43.59
CA ALA A 210 26.46 43.68 -44.77
C ALA A 210 27.97 44.00 -44.51
N GLU A 211 28.81 42.97 -44.69
CA GLU A 211 30.13 42.81 -45.39
C GLU A 211 31.08 44.00 -45.77
N PRO A 212 32.37 43.77 -46.19
CA PRO A 212 33.33 42.68 -45.88
C PRO A 212 34.85 43.07 -45.78
N GLU A 213 35.67 42.05 -45.46
CA GLU A 213 37.06 41.75 -45.91
C GLU A 213 38.35 42.22 -45.18
N ARG A 214 39.30 41.26 -45.20
CA ARG A 214 40.78 41.28 -45.03
C ARG A 214 41.32 41.04 -43.62
N THR A 215 42.30 40.17 -43.35
CA THR A 215 43.14 39.25 -44.16
C THR A 215 43.98 38.35 -43.22
N HIS A 216 44.61 37.31 -43.79
CA HIS A 216 45.83 36.57 -43.35
C HIS A 216 45.61 35.30 -42.48
N THR A 217 45.65 34.07 -43.03
CA THR A 217 46.83 33.17 -43.29
C THR A 217 47.61 32.83 -42.01
N CYS A 218 48.03 31.62 -41.63
CA CYS A 218 48.31 30.31 -42.26
C CYS A 218 48.43 29.27 -41.10
N GLN A 219 47.84 28.07 -41.20
CA GLN A 219 48.47 26.75 -41.42
C GLN A 219 49.46 26.17 -40.37
N LYS A 220 49.30 24.85 -40.14
CA LYS A 220 50.25 23.80 -39.71
C LYS A 220 50.62 23.72 -38.21
N GLU A 221 50.89 22.56 -37.60
CA GLU A 221 50.75 21.12 -37.87
C GLU A 221 51.09 20.41 -36.53
N THR A 222 50.62 19.19 -36.37
CA THR A 222 50.97 18.21 -35.32
C THR A 222 52.46 17.84 -35.27
N LYS A 223 53.07 17.65 -34.08
CA LYS A 223 53.91 16.44 -33.80
C LYS A 223 54.22 16.17 -32.31
N LEU A 224 54.11 14.88 -32.03
CA LEU A 224 54.52 14.01 -30.92
C LEU A 224 55.96 14.20 -30.36
N HIS A 225 56.15 13.98 -29.05
CA HIS A 225 57.33 13.32 -28.48
C HIS A 225 57.01 12.63 -27.15
N GLN A 226 57.45 11.37 -27.05
CA GLN A 226 57.56 10.57 -25.82
C GLN A 226 58.94 10.78 -25.18
N ILE A 227 59.07 10.56 -23.87
CA ILE A 227 60.00 9.59 -23.20
C ILE A 227 60.16 9.93 -21.69
N GLU A 228 59.69 8.98 -20.88
CA GLU A 228 60.22 8.36 -19.65
C GLU A 228 60.55 9.13 -18.34
N SER A 229 59.81 8.66 -17.30
CA SER A 229 60.23 8.24 -15.94
C SER A 229 61.01 9.18 -15.01
N GLY A 230 60.39 9.48 -13.86
CA GLY A 230 61.06 10.00 -12.66
C GLY A 230 60.08 10.47 -11.58
N THR A 231 59.49 9.50 -10.88
CA THR A 231 58.89 9.57 -9.53
C THR A 231 58.33 10.92 -9.02
N ASP A 232 57.00 11.02 -8.99
CA ASP A 232 56.29 11.50 -7.81
C ASP A 232 54.86 10.95 -7.85
N THR A 233 54.55 10.11 -6.87
CA THR A 233 53.26 9.47 -6.66
C THR A 233 52.23 10.47 -6.13
N PRO A 234 51.08 10.68 -6.79
CA PRO A 234 49.87 11.12 -6.13
C PRO A 234 49.03 9.89 -5.77
N THR A 235 48.62 9.83 -4.51
CA THR A 235 47.80 8.78 -3.91
C THR A 235 46.52 8.50 -4.72
N PRO A 236 46.26 7.26 -5.19
CA PRO A 236 45.00 6.93 -5.83
C PRO A 236 43.90 6.63 -4.80
N ASP A 237 42.71 7.14 -5.08
CA ASP A 237 41.50 7.02 -4.27
C ASP A 237 41.09 5.56 -3.98
N ASN A 238 40.50 5.40 -2.80
CA ASN A 238 40.21 4.14 -2.10
C ASN A 238 39.32 3.14 -2.86
N TRP A 239 38.67 3.55 -3.95
CA TRP A 239 37.70 2.74 -4.70
C TRP A 239 38.33 1.96 -5.88
N GLN A 240 39.54 2.31 -6.31
CA GLN A 240 40.20 1.67 -7.46
C GLN A 240 40.96 0.39 -7.08
N LYS A 241 41.42 0.28 -5.83
CA LYS A 241 42.03 -0.95 -5.27
C LYS A 241 41.04 -2.12 -5.12
N TYR A 242 39.74 -1.82 -5.08
CA TYR A 242 38.70 -2.83 -4.81
C TYR A 242 38.41 -3.74 -6.02
N MET A 243 38.74 -3.28 -7.23
CA MET A 243 38.47 -4.02 -8.48
C MET A 243 39.59 -5.01 -8.87
N GLU A 244 40.81 -4.82 -8.36
CA GLU A 244 42.00 -5.59 -8.75
C GLU A 244 42.23 -6.82 -7.85
N ASN A 245 41.72 -6.79 -6.61
CA ASN A 245 41.76 -7.91 -5.66
C ASN A 245 40.55 -8.83 -5.89
N GLY A 246 40.54 -9.58 -6.99
CA GLY A 246 39.46 -10.48 -7.42
C GLY A 246 39.09 -11.58 -6.41
N GLU A 247 38.36 -11.22 -5.35
CA GLU A 247 37.91 -12.12 -4.27
C GLU A 247 36.38 -12.22 -4.12
N TYR A 248 35.60 -11.73 -5.09
CA TYR A 248 34.13 -11.86 -5.04
C TYR A 248 33.65 -13.32 -5.07
N LEU A 249 34.45 -14.23 -5.64
CA LEU A 249 34.10 -15.65 -5.78
C LEU A 249 34.26 -16.49 -4.50
N ARG A 250 34.89 -15.98 -3.42
CA ARG A 250 35.12 -16.78 -2.19
C ARG A 250 34.14 -16.50 -1.05
N SER A 251 33.41 -15.40 -1.09
CA SER A 251 32.44 -15.02 -0.03
C SER A 251 31.04 -15.60 -0.24
N ALA A 252 30.75 -16.15 -1.42
CA ALA A 252 29.47 -16.83 -1.67
C ALA A 252 29.42 -18.25 -1.07
N GLU A 253 30.56 -18.87 -0.73
CA GLU A 253 30.62 -20.25 -0.25
C GLU A 253 30.82 -20.40 1.28
N SER A 254 30.89 -19.30 2.05
CA SER A 254 31.12 -19.37 3.51
C SER A 254 29.95 -18.86 4.36
N SER A 255 28.72 -18.95 3.84
CA SER A 255 27.50 -18.80 4.65
C SER A 255 27.29 -20.08 5.45
N GLY A 256 27.69 -20.03 6.73
CA GLY A 256 27.91 -21.16 7.61
C GLY A 256 26.76 -22.16 7.75
N GLU A 257 27.12 -23.43 7.62
CA GLU A 257 26.39 -24.56 8.20
C GLU A 257 26.28 -24.36 9.71
N GLN A 258 25.13 -23.88 10.17
CA GLN A 258 24.74 -24.00 11.56
C GLN A 258 24.27 -25.44 11.80
N ASN A 259 24.97 -26.11 12.71
CA ASN A 259 24.69 -27.46 13.17
C ASN A 259 23.32 -27.55 13.87
N TYR A 260 22.28 -27.96 13.14
CA TYR A 260 20.92 -28.17 13.67
C TYR A 260 20.74 -29.54 14.34
N ASN A 261 21.50 -29.83 15.40
CA ASN A 261 21.31 -31.07 16.18
C ASN A 261 21.06 -30.86 17.68
N LEU A 262 20.48 -29.72 18.09
CA LEU A 262 20.04 -29.55 19.48
C LEU A 262 18.67 -28.86 19.57
N ILE A 263 17.79 -29.50 20.37
CA ILE A 263 16.47 -29.08 20.89
C ILE A 263 15.29 -29.48 19.96
N ASP A 264 14.33 -30.35 20.30
CA ASP A 264 13.87 -30.95 21.55
C ASP A 264 13.20 -32.32 21.27
N GLY A 265 13.36 -33.28 22.18
CA GLY A 265 12.94 -34.68 22.03
C GLY A 265 11.43 -34.90 22.20
N ARG A 266 10.59 -34.48 21.25
CA ARG A 266 9.18 -34.90 21.19
C ARG A 266 8.61 -34.98 19.78
N LYS A 267 8.35 -36.21 19.32
CA LYS A 267 7.59 -36.51 18.10
C LYS A 267 6.14 -36.03 18.25
N ASN A 268 5.69 -35.25 17.26
CA ASN A 268 4.29 -35.01 16.96
C ASN A 268 3.63 -36.28 16.37
N ASN A 269 2.35 -36.38 16.66
CA ASN A 269 1.33 -37.34 16.29
C ASN A 269 1.43 -37.93 14.86
N GLY A 270 1.38 -39.25 14.77
CA GLY A 270 1.26 -39.99 13.51
C GLY A 270 1.03 -41.49 13.77
N TYR A 271 -0.24 -41.89 13.76
CA TYR A 271 -0.80 -43.24 13.60
C TYR A 271 -0.11 -44.44 14.31
N LYS A 272 -0.79 -44.97 15.33
CA LYS A 272 -0.69 -46.40 15.68
C LYS A 272 -2.07 -47.01 15.95
N SER A 273 -2.32 -48.12 15.24
CA SER A 273 -3.44 -49.07 15.35
C SER A 273 -3.56 -49.69 16.76
N PRO A 274 -4.69 -50.37 17.07
CA PRO A 274 -5.09 -50.66 18.44
C PRO A 274 -4.42 -51.95 18.95
N SER A 275 -3.91 -51.91 20.17
CA SER A 275 -3.50 -53.12 20.89
C SER A 275 -3.87 -53.04 22.36
N ALA A 276 -4.31 -54.19 22.87
CA ALA A 276 -5.06 -54.39 24.08
C ALA A 276 -4.27 -54.28 25.40
N VAL A 277 -5.06 -54.05 26.46
CA VAL A 277 -4.94 -54.52 27.85
C VAL A 277 -3.74 -54.03 28.70
N ASN A 278 -4.04 -53.21 29.72
CA ASN A 278 -3.77 -53.52 31.14
C ASN A 278 -4.20 -52.36 32.08
N SER A 279 -5.23 -52.65 32.88
CA SER A 279 -5.41 -52.40 34.31
C SER A 279 -4.90 -51.09 34.95
N MET A 280 -5.81 -50.12 35.18
CA MET A 280 -5.88 -49.25 36.37
C MET A 280 -7.29 -48.59 36.45
N PRO A 281 -7.86 -48.36 37.65
CA PRO A 281 -9.29 -48.05 37.80
C PRO A 281 -9.62 -46.61 37.37
N PRO A 282 -10.80 -46.34 36.78
CA PRO A 282 -11.11 -45.03 36.24
C PRO A 282 -11.40 -44.01 37.37
N LYS A 283 -10.62 -42.92 37.39
CA LYS A 283 -10.94 -41.73 38.19
C LYS A 283 -12.27 -41.14 37.74
N LYS A 284 -13.20 -40.95 38.67
CA LYS A 284 -14.51 -40.30 38.43
C LYS A 284 -14.31 -38.91 37.83
N LYS A 285 -14.81 -38.69 36.61
CA LYS A 285 -14.89 -37.36 35.99
C LYS A 285 -15.89 -36.49 36.79
N PRO A 286 -15.58 -35.22 37.08
CA PRO A 286 -16.58 -34.30 37.64
C PRO A 286 -17.71 -34.14 36.63
N GLN A 287 -18.96 -34.29 37.09
CA GLN A 287 -20.16 -34.19 36.25
C GLN A 287 -20.21 -32.83 35.55
N GLY A 288 -20.04 -32.86 34.23
CA GLY A 288 -20.17 -31.68 33.38
C GLY A 288 -21.57 -31.08 33.48
N ARG A 289 -21.65 -29.76 33.35
CA ARG A 289 -22.92 -29.00 33.35
C ARG A 289 -23.89 -29.64 32.35
N PRO A 290 -25.18 -29.83 32.70
CA PRO A 290 -26.14 -30.47 31.81
C PRO A 290 -26.27 -29.70 30.50
N SER A 291 -26.11 -30.43 29.38
CA SER A 291 -26.24 -29.90 28.02
C SER A 291 -27.55 -29.13 27.85
N VAL A 292 -27.47 -27.95 27.21
CA VAL A 292 -28.62 -27.09 26.90
C VAL A 292 -29.69 -27.88 26.13
N LEU A 293 -29.28 -28.82 25.28
CA LEU A 293 -30.19 -29.68 24.52
C LEU A 293 -31.03 -30.58 25.44
N ALA A 294 -30.43 -31.15 26.50
CA ALA A 294 -31.17 -31.94 27.48
C ALA A 294 -32.19 -31.10 28.27
N LYS A 295 -31.86 -29.85 28.57
CA LYS A 295 -32.80 -28.90 29.19
C LYS A 295 -33.96 -28.53 28.25
N LEU A 296 -33.66 -28.34 26.95
CA LEU A 296 -34.68 -28.05 25.94
C LEU A 296 -35.69 -29.20 25.83
N HIS A 297 -35.21 -30.43 25.69
CA HIS A 297 -36.07 -31.62 25.56
C HIS A 297 -36.95 -31.80 26.80
N LYS A 298 -36.39 -31.58 28.00
CA LYS A 298 -37.16 -31.63 29.25
C LYS A 298 -38.28 -30.58 29.28
N LYS A 299 -38.02 -29.36 28.80
CA LYS A 299 -39.02 -28.29 28.72
C LYS A 299 -40.08 -28.55 27.67
N GLN A 300 -39.71 -29.09 26.51
CA GLN A 300 -40.68 -29.51 25.48
C GLN A 300 -41.62 -30.60 26.00
N ALA A 301 -41.10 -31.60 26.73
CA ALA A 301 -41.91 -32.64 27.34
C ALA A 301 -42.88 -32.12 28.43
N GLU A 302 -42.44 -31.16 29.24
CA GLU A 302 -43.26 -30.50 30.25
C GLU A 302 -44.43 -29.71 29.61
N ILE A 303 -44.16 -28.99 28.53
CA ILE A 303 -45.18 -28.24 27.77
C ILE A 303 -46.16 -29.19 27.09
N ALA A 304 -45.70 -30.32 26.54
CA ALA A 304 -46.56 -31.34 25.94
C ALA A 304 -47.54 -31.93 26.97
N LYS A 305 -47.09 -32.24 28.19
CA LYS A 305 -47.97 -32.72 29.27
C LYS A 305 -49.00 -31.66 29.67
N ARG A 306 -48.56 -30.42 29.86
CA ARG A 306 -49.45 -29.30 30.27
C ARG A 306 -50.48 -28.93 29.19
N SER A 307 -50.14 -29.07 27.92
CA SER A 307 -51.05 -28.76 26.80
C SER A 307 -52.04 -29.89 26.51
N GLY A 308 -51.69 -31.15 26.81
CA GLY A 308 -52.63 -32.27 26.78
C GLY A 308 -53.71 -32.17 27.87
N GLU A 309 -53.32 -31.76 29.08
CA GLU A 309 -54.23 -31.69 30.23
C GLU A 309 -55.24 -30.54 30.14
N LYS A 310 -54.86 -29.42 29.52
CA LYS A 310 -55.78 -28.30 29.24
C LYS A 310 -56.83 -28.60 28.16
N ARG A 311 -56.59 -29.56 27.26
CA ARG A 311 -57.56 -29.95 26.23
C ARG A 311 -58.61 -30.93 26.75
N ALA A 312 -58.33 -31.67 27.83
CA ALA A 312 -59.28 -32.60 28.44
C ALA A 312 -60.32 -31.92 29.35
N ALA A 313 -60.05 -30.72 29.87
CA ALA A 313 -60.92 -30.04 30.84
C ALA A 313 -61.96 -29.08 30.23
N GLY A 314 -62.00 -28.91 28.90
CA GLY A 314 -62.85 -27.90 28.23
C GLY A 314 -64.13 -28.41 27.55
N GLY A 315 -64.41 -29.72 27.60
CA GLY A 315 -65.54 -30.32 26.87
C GLY A 315 -66.58 -30.94 27.80
N GLY A 316 -67.46 -30.12 28.39
CA GLY A 316 -68.61 -30.67 29.11
C GLY A 316 -69.39 -29.68 29.94
N ARG A 317 -70.38 -29.04 29.33
CA ARG A 317 -71.75 -28.94 29.88
C ARG A 317 -72.70 -28.41 28.80
N LYS A 318 -73.59 -29.32 28.38
CA LYS A 318 -74.91 -28.98 27.83
C LYS A 318 -75.76 -28.34 28.93
#